data_AF-Q8RWI5-F1
#
_entry.id   AF-Q8RWI5-F1
#
_cell.length_a   1.000
_cell.length_b   1.000
_cell.length_c   1.000
_cell.angle_alpha   90.00
_cell.angle_beta   90.00
_cell.angle_gamma   90.00
#
_symmetry.space_group_name_H-M   'P 1'
#
loop_
_entity.id
_entity.type
_entity.pdbx_description
1 polymer ?
#
loop_
_entity_poly.entity_id
_entity_poly.type
_entity_poly.pdbx_seq_one_letter_code
_entity_poly.pdbx_strand_id
1 'polypeptide(L)'
;MALISDELYKSMERICKGNYVKVDSLNTKCYKLIKDYQKCIHKLNKYHILLPDCDITSPDCFLYRYTLITFWANNKSVREALQVNKGSIGKWVQCNYKNISYNYDIKSSVAYHMKNSIDGYRSLIYNGDHDMMVPFLATQAWIRSLNYSITDDWKPWMINDQIAGYTRSYSNKMTFATIKASLLVST
;
A
#
# COMPACT_ATOMS: atom_id res chain seq x y z
N MET A 1 -10.44 5.41 10.01
CA MET A 1 -11.00 4.63 8.88
C MET A 1 -12.01 3.66 9.48
N ALA A 2 -13.29 3.81 9.19
CA ALA A 2 -14.39 3.16 9.93
C ALA A 2 -14.72 1.73 9.44
N LEU A 3 -13.73 0.99 8.94
CA LEU A 3 -13.97 -0.33 8.31
C LEU A 3 -14.21 -1.45 9.33
N ILE A 4 -13.66 -1.29 10.54
CA ILE A 4 -13.85 -2.19 11.67
C ILE A 4 -14.07 -1.37 12.94
N SER A 5 -14.70 -2.00 13.93
CA SER A 5 -14.92 -1.34 15.22
C SER A 5 -13.61 -1.22 16.03
N ASP A 6 -13.55 -0.21 16.90
CA ASP A 6 -12.41 0.00 17.79
C ASP A 6 -12.19 -1.19 18.74
N GLU A 7 -13.26 -1.87 19.17
CA GLU A 7 -13.19 -3.05 20.02
C GLU A 7 -12.54 -4.23 19.30
N LEU A 8 -12.91 -4.44 18.03
CA LEU A 8 -12.30 -5.48 17.20
C LEU A 8 -10.81 -5.17 16.98
N TYR A 9 -10.49 -3.93 16.60
CA TYR A 9 -9.11 -3.48 16.42
C TYR A 9 -8.26 -3.70 17.68
N LYS A 10 -8.70 -3.17 18.84
CA LYS A 10 -7.99 -3.31 20.13
C LYS A 10 -7.84 -4.77 20.56
N SER A 11 -8.86 -5.60 20.31
CA SER A 11 -8.81 -7.04 20.60
C SER A 11 -7.77 -7.74 19.73
N MET A 12 -7.74 -7.43 18.44
CA MET A 12 -6.76 -7.97 17.49
C MET A 12 -5.34 -7.56 17.86
N GLU A 13 -5.09 -6.28 18.15
CA GLU A 13 -3.78 -5.79 18.62
C GLU A 13 -3.27 -6.57 19.84
N ARG A 14 -4.10 -6.69 20.87
CA ARG A 14 -3.74 -7.38 22.12
C ARG A 14 -3.51 -8.89 21.95
N ILE A 15 -4.37 -9.57 21.17
CA ILE A 15 -4.38 -11.03 21.08
C ILE A 15 -3.44 -11.55 19.98
N CYS A 16 -3.37 -10.86 18.85
CA CYS A 16 -2.54 -11.25 17.71
C CYS A 16 -1.11 -10.70 17.80
N LYS A 17 -0.85 -9.68 18.64
CA LYS A 17 0.50 -9.14 18.91
C LYS A 17 1.27 -8.76 17.62
N GLY A 18 0.59 -8.15 16.66
CA GLY A 18 1.18 -7.77 15.37
C GLY A 18 1.23 -8.87 14.31
N ASN A 19 0.92 -10.13 14.65
CA ASN A 19 0.93 -11.26 13.71
C ASN A 19 -0.45 -11.48 13.09
N TYR A 20 -0.72 -10.83 11.95
CA TYR A 20 -2.02 -10.89 11.26
C TYR A 20 -2.02 -11.72 9.97
N VAL A 21 -0.85 -12.03 9.42
CA VAL A 21 -0.72 -12.73 8.13
C VAL A 21 -0.41 -14.21 8.32
N LYS A 22 0.66 -14.52 9.06
CA LYS A 22 1.05 -15.88 9.44
C LYS A 22 0.76 -16.07 10.92
N VAL A 23 -0.48 -16.40 11.23
CA VAL A 23 -0.91 -16.63 12.61
C VAL A 23 -0.43 -18.00 13.07
N ASP A 24 0.06 -18.06 14.31
CA ASP A 24 0.38 -19.32 14.98
C ASP A 24 -0.88 -20.18 15.09
N SER A 25 -0.82 -21.42 14.60
CA SER A 25 -1.92 -22.40 14.62
C SER A 25 -2.51 -22.60 16.02
N LEU A 26 -1.71 -22.40 17.08
CA LEU A 26 -2.14 -22.50 18.47
C LEU A 26 -2.93 -21.28 18.97
N ASN A 27 -2.80 -20.12 18.31
CA ASN A 27 -3.52 -18.91 18.67
C ASN A 27 -4.93 -18.86 18.04
N THR A 28 -5.78 -19.80 18.46
CA THR A 28 -7.17 -19.96 17.97
C THR A 28 -8.02 -18.70 18.18
N LYS A 29 -7.75 -17.93 19.25
CA LYS A 29 -8.41 -16.65 19.52
C LYS A 29 -8.08 -15.61 18.45
N CYS A 30 -6.81 -15.47 18.07
CA CYS A 30 -6.42 -14.56 16.99
C CYS A 30 -7.05 -14.97 15.66
N TYR A 31 -7.07 -16.27 15.33
CA TYR A 31 -7.73 -16.76 14.12
C TYR A 31 -9.21 -16.38 14.06
N LYS A 32 -9.94 -16.49 15.18
CA LYS A 32 -11.35 -16.09 15.24
C LYS A 32 -11.50 -14.59 14.91
N LEU A 33 -10.68 -13.74 15.53
CA LEU A 33 -10.72 -12.30 15.28
C LEU A 33 -10.37 -11.93 13.84
N ILE A 34 -9.40 -12.61 13.22
CA ILE A 34 -9.08 -12.40 11.80
C ILE A 34 -10.22 -12.83 10.90
N LYS A 35 -10.93 -13.92 11.22
CA LYS A 35 -12.13 -14.31 10.47
C LYS A 35 -13.22 -13.25 10.60
N ASP A 36 -13.41 -12.68 11.78
CA ASP A 36 -14.41 -11.63 11.99
C ASP A 36 -14.02 -10.34 11.25
N TYR A 37 -12.75 -9.96 11.26
CA TYR A 37 -12.19 -8.90 10.41
C TYR A 37 -12.46 -9.16 8.92
N GLN A 38 -12.14 -10.36 8.42
CA GLN A 38 -12.34 -10.73 7.02
C GLN A 38 -13.81 -10.63 6.61
N LYS A 39 -14.75 -11.05 7.48
CA LYS A 39 -16.19 -10.88 7.21
C LYS A 39 -16.58 -9.41 7.03
N CYS A 40 -16.03 -8.49 7.83
CA CYS A 40 -16.30 -7.06 7.69
C CYS A 40 -15.83 -6.50 6.34
N ILE A 41 -14.73 -7.02 5.80
CA ILE A 41 -14.07 -6.43 4.62
C ILE A 41 -14.22 -7.26 3.33
N HIS A 42 -14.87 -8.42 3.35
CA HIS A 42 -14.79 -9.41 2.26
C HIS A 42 -15.30 -8.93 0.88
N LYS A 43 -16.13 -7.88 0.82
CA LYS A 43 -16.62 -7.27 -0.44
C LYS A 43 -16.02 -5.90 -0.73
N LEU A 44 -15.05 -5.46 0.07
CA LEU A 44 -14.37 -4.20 -0.16
C LEU A 44 -13.27 -4.39 -1.19
N ASN A 45 -13.21 -3.46 -2.14
CA ASN A 45 -12.04 -3.34 -2.99
C ASN A 45 -10.87 -2.83 -2.14
N LYS A 46 -9.96 -3.75 -1.82
CA LYS A 46 -8.78 -3.48 -0.98
C LYS A 46 -7.80 -2.45 -1.55
N TYR A 47 -7.84 -2.19 -2.85
CA TYR A 47 -7.00 -1.17 -3.47
C TYR A 47 -7.62 0.23 -3.37
N HIS A 48 -8.96 0.32 -3.40
CA HIS A 48 -9.67 1.58 -3.27
C HIS A 48 -11.06 1.36 -2.68
N ILE A 49 -11.24 1.68 -1.40
CA ILE A 49 -12.43 1.29 -0.62
C ILE A 49 -13.78 1.84 -1.13
N LEU A 50 -13.78 2.87 -1.98
CA LEU A 50 -15.01 3.40 -2.60
C LEU A 50 -15.38 2.72 -3.93
N LEU A 51 -14.46 1.94 -4.52
CA LEU A 51 -14.73 1.26 -5.78
C LEU A 51 -15.35 -0.12 -5.51
N PRO A 52 -16.21 -0.62 -6.41
CA PRO A 52 -16.74 -1.96 -6.30
C PRO A 52 -15.60 -2.98 -6.35
N ASP A 53 -15.78 -4.07 -5.61
CA ASP A 53 -15.04 -5.30 -5.89
C ASP A 53 -15.63 -5.91 -7.16
N CYS A 54 -14.79 -6.16 -8.15
CA CYS A 54 -15.21 -6.45 -9.52
C CYS A 54 -14.32 -7.50 -10.18
N ASP A 55 -14.87 -8.18 -11.18
CA ASP A 55 -14.10 -9.05 -12.05
C ASP A 55 -13.09 -8.24 -12.85
N ILE A 56 -11.80 -8.57 -12.72
CA ILE A 56 -10.69 -7.88 -13.41
C ILE A 56 -10.75 -8.00 -14.94
N THR A 57 -11.59 -8.88 -15.47
CA THR A 57 -11.86 -9.03 -16.90
C THR A 57 -12.97 -8.10 -17.40
N SER A 58 -13.77 -7.53 -16.49
CA SER A 58 -14.81 -6.56 -16.83
C SER A 58 -14.19 -5.21 -17.19
N PRO A 59 -14.53 -4.60 -18.34
CA PRO A 59 -14.02 -3.29 -18.75
C PRO A 59 -14.28 -2.16 -17.76
N ASP A 60 -15.39 -2.23 -17.02
CA ASP A 60 -15.76 -1.23 -16.02
C ASP A 60 -14.98 -1.38 -14.70
N CYS A 61 -14.23 -2.47 -14.54
CA CYS A 61 -13.44 -2.71 -13.35
C CYS A 61 -12.17 -1.87 -13.38
N PHE A 62 -11.87 -1.17 -12.29
CA PHE A 62 -10.65 -0.37 -12.17
C PHE A 62 -9.35 -1.16 -12.45
N LEU A 63 -9.35 -2.45 -12.08
CA LEU A 63 -8.20 -3.33 -12.26
C LEU A 63 -8.06 -3.84 -13.71
N TYR A 64 -9.05 -3.63 -14.59
CA TYR A 64 -9.02 -4.02 -16.00
C TYR A 64 -7.85 -3.39 -16.76
N ARG A 65 -7.40 -2.22 -16.34
CA ARG A 65 -6.19 -1.57 -16.88
C ARG A 65 -4.96 -2.48 -16.86
N TYR A 66 -4.84 -3.38 -15.87
CA TYR A 66 -3.71 -4.32 -15.80
C TYR A 66 -3.80 -5.41 -16.89
N THR A 67 -5.02 -5.81 -17.24
CA THR A 67 -5.29 -6.68 -18.39
C THR A 67 -4.87 -5.99 -19.68
N LEU A 68 -5.23 -4.71 -19.86
CA LEU A 68 -4.83 -3.91 -21.02
C LEU A 68 -3.30 -3.74 -21.13
N ILE A 69 -2.63 -3.43 -20.03
CA ILE A 69 -1.15 -3.34 -19.98
C ILE A 69 -0.53 -4.68 -20.39
N THR A 70 -1.09 -5.80 -19.93
CA THR A 70 -0.59 -7.13 -20.31
C THR A 70 -0.74 -7.40 -21.80
N PHE A 71 -1.86 -7.00 -22.42
CA PHE A 71 -2.03 -7.11 -23.87
C PHE A 71 -1.06 -6.22 -24.63
N TRP A 72 -0.93 -4.96 -24.21
CA TRP A 72 -0.02 -4.00 -24.82
C TRP A 72 1.44 -4.47 -24.74
N ALA A 73 1.92 -4.85 -23.55
CA ALA A 73 3.31 -5.27 -23.33
C ALA A 73 3.69 -6.57 -24.05
N ASN A 74 2.70 -7.41 -24.38
CA ASN A 74 2.91 -8.65 -25.14
C ASN A 74 2.64 -8.52 -26.64
N ASN A 75 2.19 -7.35 -27.11
CA ASN A 75 2.03 -7.11 -28.53
C ASN A 75 3.40 -7.18 -29.24
N LYS A 76 3.45 -7.90 -30.37
CA LYS A 76 4.70 -8.12 -31.11
C LYS A 76 5.38 -6.81 -31.53
N SER A 77 4.62 -5.88 -32.09
CA SER A 77 5.15 -4.59 -32.54
C SER A 77 5.61 -3.72 -31.37
N VAL A 78 4.92 -3.78 -30.23
CA VAL A 78 5.37 -3.10 -29.00
C VAL A 78 6.70 -3.69 -28.50
N ARG A 79 6.82 -5.02 -28.47
CA ARG A 79 8.06 -5.70 -28.08
C ARG A 79 9.22 -5.39 -29.02
N GLU A 80 8.98 -5.33 -30.33
CA GLU A 80 9.97 -4.93 -31.32
C GLU A 80 10.40 -3.47 -31.11
N ALA A 81 9.45 -2.55 -30.89
CA ALA A 81 9.73 -1.14 -30.62
C ALA A 81 10.50 -0.92 -29.31
N LEU A 82 10.22 -1.71 -28.28
CA LEU A 82 10.96 -1.73 -27.01
C LEU A 82 12.26 -2.56 -27.07
N GLN A 83 12.64 -3.07 -28.25
CA GLN A 83 13.86 -3.84 -28.47
C GLN A 83 13.95 -5.11 -27.60
N VAL A 84 12.81 -5.74 -27.30
CA VAL A 84 12.76 -7.02 -26.60
C VAL A 84 13.12 -8.13 -27.58
N ASN A 85 14.34 -8.67 -27.44
CA ASN A 85 14.86 -9.75 -28.30
C ASN A 85 13.88 -10.93 -28.42
N LYS A 86 13.62 -11.37 -29.65
CA LYS A 86 12.72 -12.51 -29.89
C LYS A 86 13.29 -13.78 -29.26
N GLY A 87 12.50 -14.44 -28.41
CA GLY A 87 12.90 -15.67 -27.71
C GLY A 87 13.68 -15.46 -26.41
N SER A 88 14.02 -14.22 -26.02
CA SER A 88 14.75 -13.96 -24.76
C SER A 88 13.91 -14.19 -23.51
N ILE A 89 12.64 -13.77 -23.57
CA ILE A 89 11.66 -13.94 -22.50
C ILE A 89 10.32 -14.36 -23.11
N GLY A 90 9.59 -15.22 -22.39
CA GLY A 90 8.26 -15.67 -22.75
C GLY A 90 7.21 -14.54 -22.66
N LYS A 91 6.04 -14.86 -22.12
CA LYS A 91 4.99 -13.85 -21.89
C LYS A 91 5.42 -12.90 -20.78
N TRP A 92 5.38 -11.59 -21.05
CA TRP A 92 5.54 -10.58 -20.02
C TRP A 92 4.35 -10.66 -19.06
N VAL A 93 4.63 -10.57 -17.77
CA VAL A 93 3.64 -10.52 -16.69
C VAL A 93 4.03 -9.38 -15.75
N GLN A 94 3.04 -8.65 -15.25
CA GLN A 94 3.28 -7.48 -14.41
C GLN A 94 3.96 -7.85 -13.09
N CYS A 95 3.44 -8.86 -12.39
CA CYS A 95 3.99 -9.32 -11.11
C CYS A 95 4.28 -10.81 -11.15
N ASN A 96 5.55 -11.19 -11.00
CA ASN A 96 6.00 -12.58 -11.06
C ASN A 96 6.15 -13.24 -9.68
N TYR A 97 5.12 -13.14 -8.82
CA TYR A 97 5.19 -13.62 -7.43
C TYR A 97 5.37 -15.14 -7.29
N LYS A 98 4.97 -15.93 -8.31
CA LYS A 98 5.01 -17.40 -8.25
C LYS A 98 6.36 -17.99 -8.62
N ASN A 99 7.12 -17.31 -9.50
CA ASN A 99 8.35 -17.87 -10.05
C ASN A 99 9.62 -17.23 -9.48
N ILE A 100 9.49 -16.22 -8.61
CA ILE A 100 10.62 -15.58 -7.94
C ILE A 100 10.53 -15.91 -6.45
N SER A 101 11.50 -16.67 -5.95
CA SER A 101 11.68 -16.86 -4.51
C SER A 101 12.23 -15.57 -3.91
N TYR A 102 11.54 -15.04 -2.90
CA TYR A 102 11.95 -13.82 -2.19
C TYR A 102 12.19 -14.14 -0.72
N ASN A 103 13.36 -13.75 -0.21
CA ASN A 103 13.67 -13.87 1.21
C ASN A 103 13.12 -12.64 1.95
N TYR A 104 12.27 -12.87 2.96
CA TYR A 104 11.66 -11.81 3.77
C TYR A 104 12.48 -11.56 5.04
N ASP A 105 13.77 -11.27 4.88
CA ASP A 105 14.74 -11.02 5.94
C ASP A 105 14.67 -9.59 6.49
N ILE A 106 14.28 -8.61 5.66
CA ILE A 106 14.01 -7.24 6.09
C ILE A 106 12.59 -7.16 6.67
N LYS A 107 12.49 -7.01 8.00
CA LYS A 107 11.20 -6.87 8.71
C LYS A 107 10.68 -5.44 8.79
N SER A 108 11.57 -4.46 8.74
CA SER A 108 11.23 -3.04 8.88
C SER A 108 12.24 -2.18 8.13
N SER A 109 11.75 -1.12 7.48
CA SER A 109 12.56 -0.12 6.79
C SER A 109 13.00 1.03 7.71
N VAL A 110 12.57 1.06 8.98
CA VAL A 110 12.82 2.17 9.92
C VAL A 110 14.31 2.51 10.02
N ALA A 111 15.17 1.52 10.28
CA ALA A 111 16.61 1.76 10.45
C ALA A 111 17.26 2.33 9.17
N TYR A 112 16.81 1.88 8.00
CA TYR A 112 17.31 2.38 6.71
C TYR A 112 16.88 3.84 6.46
N HIS A 113 15.63 4.19 6.79
CA HIS A 113 15.15 5.57 6.68
C HIS A 113 15.82 6.51 7.69
N MET A 114 16.10 6.04 8.92
CA MET A 114 16.87 6.81 9.89
C MET A 114 18.29 7.08 9.37
N LYS A 115 18.95 6.08 8.79
CA LYS A 115 20.27 6.25 8.17
C LYS A 115 20.24 7.31 7.06
N ASN A 116 19.29 7.21 6.13
CA ASN A 116 19.14 8.21 5.07
C ASN A 116 18.91 9.62 5.62
N SER A 117 18.17 9.72 6.72
CA SER A 117 17.93 11.00 7.40
C SER A 117 19.20 11.58 8.01
N ILE A 118 20.03 10.75 8.65
CA ILE A 118 21.33 11.14 9.22
C ILE A 118 22.30 11.60 8.12
N ASP A 119 22.29 10.91 6.98
CA ASP A 119 23.10 11.26 5.80
C ASP A 119 22.60 12.54 5.09
N GLY A 120 21.49 13.13 5.57
CA GLY A 120 20.97 14.42 5.11
C GLY A 120 20.01 14.35 3.92
N TYR A 121 19.59 13.15 3.51
CA TYR A 121 18.63 12.98 2.41
C TYR A 121 17.23 13.45 2.82
N ARG A 122 16.64 14.31 1.99
CA ARG A 122 15.24 14.69 2.11
C ARG A 122 14.35 13.54 1.66
N SER A 123 13.20 13.38 2.32
CA SER A 123 12.25 12.31 1.99
C SER A 123 10.82 12.84 1.85
N LEU A 124 10.10 12.26 0.89
CA LEU A 124 8.66 12.43 0.75
C LEU A 124 8.02 11.07 0.93
N ILE A 125 7.13 10.96 1.91
CA ILE A 125 6.29 9.79 2.13
C ILE A 125 4.87 10.21 1.74
N TYR A 126 4.20 9.45 0.87
CA TYR A 126 2.83 9.77 0.49
C TYR A 126 1.94 8.53 0.44
N ASN A 127 0.66 8.72 0.79
CA ASN A 127 -0.36 7.67 0.73
C ASN A 127 -1.66 8.21 0.13
N GLY A 128 -2.32 7.40 -0.68
CA GLY A 128 -3.74 7.58 -0.95
C GLY A 128 -4.56 7.29 0.31
N ASP A 129 -5.50 8.16 0.66
CA ASP A 129 -6.29 8.02 1.90
C ASP A 129 -7.42 6.96 1.80
N HIS A 130 -7.63 6.38 0.62
CA HIS A 130 -8.60 5.31 0.36
C HIS A 130 -7.94 3.95 0.06
N ASP A 131 -6.63 3.83 0.21
CA ASP A 131 -5.92 2.55 0.15
C ASP A 131 -6.14 1.74 1.43
N MET A 132 -6.61 0.50 1.31
CA MET A 132 -6.74 -0.44 2.42
C MET A 132 -5.55 -1.39 2.55
N MET A 133 -4.77 -1.59 1.48
CA MET A 133 -3.60 -2.47 1.51
C MET A 133 -2.48 -1.88 2.37
N VAL A 134 -2.21 -0.58 2.21
CA VAL A 134 -1.24 0.17 3.01
C VAL A 134 -1.91 1.48 3.47
N PRO A 135 -2.83 1.40 4.47
CA PRO A 135 -3.60 2.56 4.87
C PRO A 135 -2.70 3.64 5.44
N PHE A 136 -3.01 4.90 5.15
CA PHE A 136 -2.20 6.04 5.58
C PHE A 136 -2.01 6.10 7.11
N LEU A 137 -2.94 5.54 7.89
CA LEU A 137 -2.83 5.40 9.35
C LEU A 137 -1.66 4.48 9.76
N ALA A 138 -1.42 3.40 9.01
CA ALA A 138 -0.28 2.52 9.24
C ALA A 138 1.04 3.25 8.91
N THR A 139 1.08 4.02 7.82
CA THR A 139 2.24 4.86 7.50
C THR A 139 2.47 5.94 8.56
N GLN A 140 1.41 6.56 9.09
CA GLN A 140 1.55 7.52 10.20
C GLN A 140 2.12 6.85 11.45
N ALA A 141 1.71 5.63 11.79
CA ALA A 141 2.29 4.88 12.90
C ALA A 141 3.78 4.58 12.66
N TRP A 142 4.14 4.17 11.45
CA TRP A 142 5.54 3.98 11.03
C TRP A 142 6.34 5.29 11.14
N ILE A 143 5.83 6.42 10.66
CA ILE A 143 6.48 7.72 10.78
C ILE A 143 6.71 8.09 12.26
N ARG A 144 5.70 7.90 13.13
CA ARG A 144 5.82 8.18 14.57
C ARG A 144 6.94 7.36 15.22
N SER A 145 7.19 6.14 14.75
CA SER A 145 8.27 5.29 15.27
C SER A 145 9.68 5.81 14.97
N LEU A 146 9.84 6.71 13.99
CA LEU A 146 11.12 7.39 13.70
C LEU A 146 11.47 8.45 14.75
N ASN A 147 10.48 8.90 15.55
CA ASN A 147 10.66 9.83 16.66
C ASN A 147 11.28 11.21 16.28
N TYR A 148 10.95 11.73 15.10
CA TYR A 148 11.32 13.09 14.70
C TYR A 148 10.27 14.11 15.16
N SER A 149 10.72 15.29 15.58
CA SER A 149 9.83 16.41 15.93
C SER A 149 9.12 16.97 14.69
N ILE A 150 7.89 17.44 14.89
CA ILE A 150 7.08 18.09 13.85
C ILE A 150 7.57 19.53 13.68
N THR A 151 7.82 19.96 12.44
CA THR A 151 8.18 21.35 12.11
C THR A 151 7.00 22.14 11.54
N ASP A 152 6.12 21.46 10.81
CA ASP A 152 4.87 22.01 10.28
C ASP A 152 3.75 21.03 10.60
N ASP A 153 2.75 21.50 11.34
CA ASP A 153 1.60 20.65 11.68
C ASP A 153 0.66 20.44 10.49
N TRP A 154 -0.27 19.51 10.68
CA TRP A 154 -1.20 18.98 9.69
C TRP A 154 -1.98 20.10 8.99
N LYS A 155 -1.70 20.31 7.71
CA LYS A 155 -2.33 21.37 6.91
C LYS A 155 -2.76 20.87 5.52
N PRO A 156 -3.86 21.38 4.96
CA PRO A 156 -4.30 21.01 3.63
C PRO A 156 -3.29 21.50 2.58
N TRP A 157 -3.20 20.78 1.46
CA TRP A 157 -2.56 21.26 0.23
C TRP A 157 -3.57 21.21 -0.92
N MET A 158 -3.45 22.14 -1.86
CA MET A 158 -4.48 22.41 -2.86
C MET A 158 -3.94 22.35 -4.28
N ILE A 159 -4.79 21.91 -5.20
CA ILE A 159 -4.62 22.04 -6.66
C ILE A 159 -5.91 22.69 -7.18
N ASN A 160 -5.81 23.77 -7.95
CA ASN A 160 -6.96 24.47 -8.55
C ASN A 160 -8.08 24.78 -7.52
N ASP A 161 -7.72 25.37 -6.38
CA ASP A 161 -8.65 25.71 -5.28
C ASP A 161 -9.46 24.53 -4.71
N GLN A 162 -8.94 23.31 -4.86
CA GLN A 162 -9.51 22.10 -4.28
C GLN A 162 -8.48 21.41 -3.38
N ILE A 163 -8.93 20.94 -2.22
CA ILE A 163 -8.08 20.16 -1.31
C ILE A 163 -7.68 18.87 -2.02
N ALA A 164 -6.38 18.75 -2.32
CA ALA A 164 -5.79 17.55 -2.91
C ALA A 164 -5.33 16.56 -1.83
N GLY A 165 -5.18 17.02 -0.59
CA GLY A 165 -4.93 16.19 0.60
C GLY A 165 -4.34 17.02 1.73
N TYR A 166 -3.55 16.39 2.59
CA TYR A 166 -2.93 17.05 3.76
C TYR A 166 -1.45 16.73 3.86
N THR A 167 -0.68 17.62 4.49
CA THR A 167 0.75 17.45 4.70
C THR A 167 1.15 17.70 6.15
N ARG A 168 2.25 17.09 6.58
CA ARG A 168 2.96 17.37 7.83
C ARG A 168 4.47 17.21 7.59
N SER A 169 5.27 18.12 8.15
CA SER A 169 6.73 18.12 8.00
C SER A 169 7.44 17.83 9.32
N TYR A 170 8.63 17.25 9.22
CA TYR A 170 9.43 16.78 10.34
C TYR A 170 10.87 17.32 10.28
N SER A 171 11.53 17.37 11.44
CA SER A 171 12.86 17.97 11.62
C SER A 171 13.98 17.29 10.83
N ASN A 172 13.79 16.05 10.40
CA ASN A 172 14.69 15.35 9.49
C ASN A 172 14.50 15.71 8.00
N LYS A 173 13.79 16.80 7.68
CA LYS A 173 13.46 17.21 6.31
C LYS A 173 12.59 16.17 5.57
N MET A 174 11.80 15.40 6.32
CA MET A 174 10.77 14.53 5.78
C MET A 174 9.43 15.27 5.70
N THR A 175 8.72 15.08 4.60
CA THR A 175 7.31 15.49 4.46
C THR A 175 6.45 14.26 4.29
N PHE A 176 5.36 14.17 5.06
CA PHE A 176 4.30 13.21 4.84
C PHE A 176 3.13 13.90 4.14
N ALA A 177 2.59 13.28 3.09
CA ALA A 177 1.44 13.79 2.34
C ALA A 177 0.36 12.71 2.18
N THR A 178 -0.91 13.07 2.38
CA THR A 178 -2.03 12.27 1.89
C THR A 178 -2.49 12.81 0.54
N ILE A 179 -3.04 11.92 -0.28
CA ILE A 179 -3.72 12.25 -1.53
C ILE A 179 -5.18 11.82 -1.37
N LYS A 180 -6.07 12.81 -1.40
CA LYS A 180 -7.52 12.64 -1.20
C LYS A 180 -8.14 11.82 -2.32
N ALA A 181 -8.95 10.83 -1.97
CA ALA A 181 -9.67 9.95 -2.90
C ALA A 181 -8.74 9.22 -3.88
N SER A 182 -7.55 8.83 -3.40
CA SER A 182 -6.57 8.08 -4.18
C SER A 182 -6.24 6.74 -3.52
N LEU A 183 -5.77 5.83 -4.36
CA LEU A 183 -5.22 4.52 -4.02
C LEU A 183 -3.69 4.50 -4.08
N LEU A 184 -3.10 3.39 -3.63
CA LEU A 184 -1.72 3.04 -3.94
C LEU A 184 -1.60 2.63 -5.41
N VAL A 185 -1.03 3.49 -6.23
CA VAL A 185 -0.58 3.11 -7.57
C VAL A 185 0.81 2.53 -7.40
N SER A 186 0.92 1.21 -7.26
CA SER A 186 2.21 0.55 -7.49
C SER A 186 2.49 0.64 -8.99
N THR A 187 3.38 1.55 -9.38
CA THR A 187 3.99 1.57 -10.71
C THR A 187 4.89 0.36 -10.87
#